data_AF-A0A941LBN4-F1
#
_entry.id   AF-A0A941LBN4-F1
#
_cell.length_a   1.000
_cell.length_b   1.000
_cell.length_c   1.000
_cell.angle_alpha   90.00
_cell.angle_beta   90.00
_cell.angle_gamma   90.00
#
_symmetry.space_group_name_H-M   'P 1'
#
loop_
_entity.id
_entity.type
_entity.pdbx_description
1 polymer ?
#
loop_
_entity_poly.entity_id
_entity_poly.type
_entity_poly.pdbx_seq_one_letter_code
_entity_poly.pdbx_strand_id
1 'polypeptide(L)' 'MVRKAEVLKLVHGHVTHVLLVAQASLPSSQFQAFRTVVLNEFGRNGLEGELERLEYQLGAEERNGMGRNI' A
#
# COMPACT_ATOMS: atom_id res chain seq x y z
N MET A 1 -11.98 -2.55 -13.36
CA MET A 1 -10.91 -3.23 -12.59
C MET A 1 -10.13 -2.15 -11.87
N VAL A 2 -10.01 -2.25 -10.55
CA VAL A 2 -9.30 -1.25 -9.72
C VAL A 2 -7.80 -1.47 -9.87
N ARG A 3 -7.03 -0.41 -10.12
CA ARG A 3 -5.57 -0.49 -10.27
C ARG A 3 -4.86 -0.23 -8.94
N LYS A 4 -3.69 -0.85 -8.71
CA LYS A 4 -2.81 -0.57 -7.55
C LYS A 4 -2.59 0.93 -7.35
N ALA A 5 -2.32 1.65 -8.44
CA ALA A 5 -2.08 3.10 -8.37
C ALA A 5 -3.27 3.89 -7.79
N GLU A 6 -4.51 3.45 -8.03
CA GLU A 6 -5.70 4.10 -7.49
C GLU A 6 -5.85 3.82 -5.99
N VAL A 7 -5.59 2.58 -5.57
CA VAL A 7 -5.61 2.18 -4.15
C VAL A 7 -4.53 2.95 -3.38
N LEU A 8 -3.30 2.98 -3.88
CA LEU A 8 -2.19 3.69 -3.24
C LEU A 8 -2.46 5.18 -3.10
N LYS A 9 -3.09 5.81 -4.11
CA LYS A 9 -3.45 7.22 -4.04
C LYS A 9 -4.41 7.50 -2.87
N LEU A 10 -5.41 6.65 -2.66
CA LEU A 10 -6.35 6.79 -1.54
C LEU A 10 -5.64 6.58 -0.21
N VAL A 11 -4.84 5.52 -0.09
CA VAL A 11 -4.09 5.20 1.13
C VAL A 11 -3.13 6.33 1.50
N HIS A 12 -2.36 6.87 0.54
CA HIS A 12 -1.43 7.97 0.79
C HIS A 12 -2.12 9.23 1.34
N GLY A 13 -3.36 9.51 0.89
CA GLY A 13 -4.16 10.60 1.45
C GLY A 13 -4.46 10.39 2.94
N HIS A 14 -4.87 9.17 3.31
CA HIS A 14 -5.12 8.81 4.70
C HIS A 14 -3.85 8.81 5.56
N VAL A 15 -2.75 8.25 5.05
CA VAL A 15 -1.45 8.24 5.73
C VAL A 15 -0.99 9.66 6.05
N THR A 16 -1.14 10.59 5.11
CA THR A 16 -0.79 12.00 5.34
C THR A 16 -1.60 12.61 6.48
N HIS A 17 -2.90 12.34 6.53
CA HIS A 17 -3.77 12.79 7.62
C HIS A 17 -3.36 12.21 8.98
N VAL A 18 -3.07 10.91 9.03
CA VAL A 18 -2.62 10.24 10.26
C VAL A 18 -1.28 10.80 10.74
N LEU A 19 -0.32 11.02 9.83
CA LEU A 19 0.97 11.62 10.17
C LEU A 19 0.83 13.05 10.68
N LEU A 20 -0.10 13.84 10.11
CA LEU A 20 -0.36 15.20 10.58
C LEU A 20 -0.88 15.21 12.02
N VAL A 21 -1.87 14.35 12.32
CA VAL A 21 -2.41 14.23 13.68
C VAL A 21 -1.34 13.74 14.65
N ALA A 22 -0.54 12.76 14.24
CA ALA A 22 0.56 12.24 15.06
C ALA A 22 1.63 13.32 15.34
N GLN A 23 1.96 14.15 14.35
CA GLN A 23 2.92 15.25 14.51
C GLN A 23 2.44 16.28 15.55
N ALA A 24 1.14 16.57 15.58
CA ALA A 24 0.56 17.50 16.55
C ALA A 24 0.47 16.91 17.98
N SER A 25 0.48 15.58 18.10
CA SER A 25 0.17 14.88 19.35
C SER A 25 1.38 14.24 20.02
N LEU A 26 2.48 14.01 19.29
CA LEU A 26 3.63 13.25 19.77
C LEU A 26 4.88 14.14 19.95
N PRO A 27 5.72 13.85 20.96
CA PRO A 27 7.07 14.39 21.03
C PRO A 27 7.88 14.03 19.78
N SER A 28 8.80 14.90 19.37
CA SER A 28 9.55 14.76 18.10
C SER A 28 10.23 13.40 17.93
N SER A 29 10.83 12.84 18.98
CA SER A 29 11.47 11.51 18.92
C SER A 29 10.47 10.38 18.63
N GLN A 30 9.30 10.45 19.26
CA GLN A 30 8.22 9.47 19.08
C GLN A 30 7.57 9.64 17.70
N PHE A 31 7.39 10.88 17.24
CA PHE A 31 6.88 11.15 15.90
C PHE A 31 7.79 10.58 14.80
N GLN A 32 9.11 10.73 14.93
CA GLN A 32 10.05 10.16 13.94
C GLN A 32 9.96 8.63 13.88
N ALA A 33 9.88 7.97 15.03
CA ALA A 33 9.69 6.52 15.10
C ALA A 33 8.35 6.11 14.47
N PHE A 34 7.26 6.78 14.85
CA PHE A 34 5.92 6.52 14.33
C PHE A 34 5.86 6.71 12.80
N ARG A 35 6.39 7.82 12.29
CA ARG A 35 6.46 8.11 10.86
C ARG A 35 7.21 7.02 10.11
N THR A 36 8.32 6.55 10.64
CA THR A 36 9.13 5.49 10.01
C THR A 36 8.33 4.20 9.90
N VAL A 37 7.64 3.80 10.98
CA VAL A 37 6.78 2.60 10.97
C VAL A 37 5.66 2.75 9.94
N VAL A 38 4.93 3.86 9.95
CA VAL A 38 3.81 4.10 9.03
C VAL A 38 4.28 4.09 7.57
N LEU A 39 5.38 4.76 7.26
CA LEU A 39 5.89 4.78 5.87
C LEU A 39 6.41 3.42 5.41
N ASN A 40 6.97 2.61 6.31
CA ASN A 40 7.36 1.24 5.97
C ASN A 40 6.14 0.35 5.74
N GLU A 41 5.11 0.45 6.59
CA GLU A 41 3.89 -0.35 6.52
C GLU A 41 3.09 -0.07 5.24
N PHE A 42 2.96 1.20 4.86
CA PHE A 42 2.19 1.61 3.69
C PHE A 42 3.04 1.80 2.43
N GLY A 43 4.36 1.62 2.52
CA GLY A 43 5.28 1.72 1.39
C GLY A 43 5.58 0.36 0.75
N ARG A 44 6.65 0.31 -0.05
CA ARG A 44 7.08 -0.89 -0.80
C ARG A 44 7.30 -2.14 0.03
N ASN A 45 7.73 -1.99 1.29
CA ASN A 45 8.01 -3.12 2.16
C ASN A 45 6.74 -3.72 2.79
N GLY A 46 5.61 -3.02 2.75
CA GLY A 46 4.32 -3.50 3.22
C GLY A 46 3.27 -3.45 2.11
N LEU A 47 2.23 -2.66 2.29
CA LEU A 47 1.02 -2.69 1.47
C LEU A 47 1.27 -2.50 -0.04
N GLU A 48 2.18 -1.62 -0.45
CA GLU A 48 2.48 -1.43 -1.88
C GLU A 48 3.06 -2.70 -2.51
N GLY A 49 3.93 -3.41 -1.80
CA GLY A 49 4.51 -4.67 -2.24
C GLY A 49 3.48 -5.80 -2.25
N GLU A 50 2.58 -5.85 -1.28
CA GLU A 50 1.48 -6.82 -1.24
C GLU A 50 0.51 -6.63 -2.41
N LEU A 51 0.14 -5.38 -2.72
CA LEU A 51 -0.72 -5.05 -3.87
C LEU A 51 -0.05 -5.40 -5.20
N GLU A 52 1.26 -5.19 -5.33
CA GLU A 52 2.00 -5.58 -6.53
C GLU A 52 2.00 -7.09 -6.76
N ARG A 53 2.18 -7.88 -5.69
CA ARG A 53 2.07 -9.34 -5.77
C ARG A 53 0.67 -9.78 -6.15
N LEU A 54 -0.35 -9.15 -5.57
CA LEU A 54 -1.75 -9.45 -5.87
C LEU A 54 -2.10 -9.15 -7.33
N GLU A 55 -1.69 -8.00 -7.86
CA GLU A 55 -1.86 -7.67 -9.29
C GLU A 55 -1.18 -8.72 -10.19
N TYR A 56 0.03 -9.15 -9.84
CA TYR A 56 0.74 -10.18 -10.60
C TYR A 56 0.00 -11.53 -10.59
N GLN A 57 -0.51 -11.95 -9.42
CA GLN A 57 -1.27 -13.21 -9.27
C GLN A 57 -2.56 -13.19 -10.09
N LEU A 58 -3.33 -12.11 -10.00
CA LEU A 58 -4.57 -11.95 -10.76
C LEU A 58 -4.32 -11.98 -12.27
N GLY A 59 -3.27 -11.30 -12.74
CA GLY A 59 -2.88 -11.33 -14.15
C GLY A 59 -2.36 -12.70 -14.63
N ALA A 60 -1.77 -13.50 -13.74
CA ALA A 60 -1.33 -14.86 -14.06
C ALA A 60 -2.51 -15.85 -14.13
N GLU A 61 -3.52 -15.72 -13.27
CA GLU A 61 -4.73 -16.53 -13.29
C GLU A 61 -5.57 -16.29 -14.55
N GLU A 62 -5.71 -15.03 -15.00
CA GLU A 62 -6.39 -14.68 -16.25
C GLU A 62 -5.74 -15.35 -17.47
N ARG A 63 -4.41 -15.46 -17.49
CA ARG A 63 -3.66 -16.13 -18.58
C ARG A 63 -3.82 -17.65 -18.55
N ASN A 64 -3.89 -18.25 -17.36
CA ASN A 64 -4.06 -19.70 -17.22
C ASN A 64 -5.49 -20.18 -17.54
N GLY A 65 -6.51 -19.32 -17.36
CA GLY A 65 -7.90 -19.64 -17.72
C GLY A 65 -8.18 -19.76 -19.22
N MET A 66 -7.40 -19.07 -20.07
CA MET A 66 -7.57 -19.11 -21.53
C MET A 66 -7.01 -20.37 -22.20
N GLY A 67 -6.13 -21.14 -21.52
CA GLY A 67 -5.49 -22.33 -22.09
C GLY A 67 -6.30 -23.63 -22.00
N ARG A 68 -7.50 -23.60 -21.40
CA ARG A 68 -8.30 -24.81 -21.12
C ARG A 68 -9.46 -25.05 -22.10
N ASN A 69 -9.65 -24.16 -23.07
CA ASN A 69 -10.58 -24.32 -24.19
C ASN A 69 -9.80 -24.56 -25.49
N ILE A 70 -9.28 -25.78 -25.67
CA ILE A 70 -8.93 -26.37 -26.97
C ILE A 70 -9.28 -27.84 -26.96
#